data_AF-A0A537JTT7-F1
#
_entry.id   AF-A0A537JTT7-F1
#
_cell.length_a   1.000
_cell.length_b   1.000
_cell.length_c   1.000
_cell.angle_alpha   90.00
_cell.angle_beta   90.00
_cell.angle_gamma   90.00
#
_symmetry.space_group_name_H-M   'P 1'
#
loop_
_entity.id
_entity.type
_entity.pdbx_description
1 polymer ?
#
loop_
_entity_poly.entity_id
_entity_poly.type
_entity_poly.pdbx_seq_one_letter_code
_entity_poly.pdbx_strand_id
1 'polypeptide(L)'
;MTERLLQFIWQFQYFNKSELTTSSGETLQIIFPGQYNTNQGPDFSEAKIKIGTTTWAGNIELHFKTSDWKKHDHHKDENYKNVILHVVWENEAEQEDAIPILELKEKVSKILLQRYESLMNTAGFIPCENGIQT
;
A
#
# COMPACT_ATOMS: atom_id res chain seq x y z
N MET A 1 -10.59 -6.39 3.55
CA MET A 1 -9.57 -5.39 3.16
C MET A 1 -9.83 -4.93 1.74
N THR A 2 -9.69 -3.63 1.46
CA THR A 2 -9.83 -3.04 0.13
C THR A 2 -8.54 -2.29 -0.24
N GLU A 3 -8.28 -2.07 -1.53
CA GLU A 3 -7.10 -1.28 -1.97
C GLU A 3 -7.11 0.14 -1.41
N ARG A 4 -8.28 0.77 -1.32
CA ARG A 4 -8.42 2.08 -0.67
C ARG A 4 -7.96 2.08 0.79
N LEU A 5 -8.24 1.01 1.55
CA LEU A 5 -7.74 0.89 2.92
C LEU A 5 -6.23 0.65 2.94
N LEU A 6 -5.70 -0.15 2.00
CA LEU A 6 -4.26 -0.37 1.85
C LEU A 6 -3.51 0.94 1.53
N GLN A 7 -4.03 1.74 0.60
CA GLN A 7 -3.53 3.08 0.28
C GLN A 7 -3.53 3.98 1.51
N PHE A 8 -4.61 3.98 2.30
CA PHE A 8 -4.69 4.75 3.54
C PHE A 8 -3.64 4.28 4.57
N ILE A 9 -3.50 2.97 4.77
CA ILE A 9 -2.50 2.38 5.66
C ILE A 9 -1.09 2.78 5.22
N TRP A 10 -0.82 2.77 3.92
CA TRP A 10 0.45 3.21 3.36
C TRP A 10 0.67 4.71 3.56
N GLN A 11 -0.26 5.55 3.12
CA GLN A 11 -0.16 7.02 3.20
C GLN A 11 0.20 7.50 4.61
N PHE A 12 -0.46 6.95 5.62
CA PHE A 12 -0.25 7.33 7.02
C PHE A 12 0.71 6.41 7.77
N GLN A 13 1.27 5.41 7.08
CA GLN A 13 2.27 4.49 7.61
C GLN A 13 1.77 3.71 8.85
N TYR A 14 0.51 3.26 8.84
CA TYR A 14 -0.15 2.53 9.94
C TYR A 14 0.19 1.02 9.94
N PHE A 15 1.48 0.70 9.96
CA PHE A 15 2.00 -0.66 10.05
C PHE A 15 3.33 -0.66 10.81
N ASN A 16 3.78 -1.85 11.21
CA ASN A 16 5.07 -2.01 11.85
C ASN A 16 6.20 -1.79 10.84
N LYS A 17 6.94 -0.69 11.02
CA LYS A 17 8.06 -0.29 10.17
C LYS A 17 9.41 -0.83 10.64
N SER A 18 9.45 -1.58 11.73
CA SER A 18 10.68 -2.21 12.19
C SER A 18 11.07 -3.33 11.24
N GLU A 19 12.33 -3.28 10.80
CA GLU A 19 12.95 -4.34 9.99
C GLU A 19 12.11 -4.69 8.76
N LEU A 20 11.79 -3.68 7.95
CA LEU A 20 11.16 -3.92 6.66
C LEU A 20 12.19 -4.57 5.74
N THR A 21 11.73 -5.58 5.01
CA THR A 21 12.50 -6.27 3.99
C THR A 21 11.64 -6.45 2.75
N THR A 22 12.26 -6.48 1.59
CA THR A 22 11.60 -6.91 0.36
C THR A 22 11.32 -8.41 0.39
N SER A 23 10.49 -8.90 -0.54
CA SER A 23 10.31 -10.35 -0.76
C SER A 23 11.60 -11.09 -1.11
N SER A 24 12.59 -10.39 -1.69
CA SER A 24 13.94 -10.90 -1.95
C SER A 24 14.86 -10.90 -0.72
N GLY A 25 14.41 -10.38 0.43
CA GLY A 25 15.16 -10.33 1.68
C GLY A 25 16.06 -9.10 1.85
N GLU A 26 16.02 -8.13 0.93
CA GLU A 26 16.82 -6.91 1.05
C GLU A 26 16.19 -5.95 2.07
N THR A 27 17.02 -5.31 2.89
CA THR A 27 16.54 -4.30 3.85
C THR A 27 15.89 -3.13 3.13
N LEU A 28 14.70 -2.75 3.60
CA LEU A 28 13.92 -1.64 3.06
C LEU A 28 13.74 -0.55 4.13
N GLN A 29 13.93 0.71 3.75
CA GLN A 29 13.61 1.86 4.58
C GLN A 29 12.78 2.85 3.77
N ILE A 30 11.64 3.27 4.33
CA ILE A 30 10.79 4.29 3.74
C ILE A 30 11.28 5.65 4.25
N ILE A 31 11.86 6.46 3.35
CA ILE A 31 12.32 7.82 3.68
C ILE A 31 11.15 8.81 3.48
N PHE A 32 10.40 8.63 2.40
CA PHE A 32 9.18 9.35 2.09
C PHE A 32 8.23 8.41 1.32
N PRO A 33 7.00 8.15 1.81
CA PRO A 33 6.08 7.19 1.19
C PRO A 33 5.53 7.63 -0.18
N GLY A 34 5.78 8.88 -0.57
CA GLY A 34 5.23 9.48 -1.78
C GLY A 34 4.01 10.35 -1.50
N GLN A 35 3.61 11.12 -2.51
CA GLN A 35 2.37 11.90 -2.53
C GLN A 35 1.25 11.03 -3.09
N TYR A 36 0.11 10.99 -2.41
CA TYR A 36 -1.05 10.23 -2.89
C TYR A 36 -1.54 10.81 -4.23
N ASN A 37 -1.59 9.97 -5.25
CA ASN A 37 -2.01 10.34 -6.60
C ASN A 37 -3.50 10.04 -6.78
N THR A 38 -4.27 11.05 -7.15
CA THR A 38 -5.71 10.91 -7.47
C THR A 38 -5.97 10.94 -8.97
N ASN A 39 -4.93 10.98 -9.79
CA ASN A 39 -4.99 10.98 -11.24
C ASN A 39 -4.59 9.60 -11.78
N GLN A 40 -4.53 9.46 -13.11
CA GLN A 40 -3.99 8.26 -13.75
C GLN A 40 -2.53 8.02 -13.34
N GLY A 41 -2.15 6.74 -13.30
CA GLY A 41 -0.80 6.28 -13.01
C GLY A 41 -0.71 5.69 -11.61
N PRO A 42 0.52 5.53 -11.08
CA PRO A 42 0.71 4.83 -9.82
C PRO A 42 0.05 5.52 -8.62
N ASP A 43 -0.28 4.75 -7.59
CA ASP A 43 -0.97 5.22 -6.39
C ASP A 43 -0.24 6.34 -5.64
N PHE A 44 1.10 6.30 -5.62
CA PHE A 44 1.93 7.31 -4.97
C PHE A 44 3.07 7.76 -5.87
N SER A 45 3.25 9.07 -6.00
CA SER A 45 4.32 9.69 -6.78
C SER A 45 5.43 10.26 -5.88
N GLU A 46 6.61 10.47 -6.46
CA GLU A 46 7.75 11.15 -5.80
C GLU A 46 8.21 10.50 -4.48
N ALA A 47 7.95 9.21 -4.30
CA ALA A 47 8.43 8.47 -3.14
C ALA A 47 9.96 8.41 -3.10
N LYS A 48 10.50 8.30 -1.89
CA LYS A 48 11.92 8.06 -1.65
C LYS A 48 12.07 6.90 -0.68
N ILE A 49 12.78 5.86 -1.10
CA ILE A 49 13.04 4.67 -0.29
C ILE A 49 14.52 4.29 -0.39
N LYS A 50 14.99 3.49 0.56
CA LYS A 50 16.31 2.88 0.50
C LYS A 50 16.15 1.36 0.51
N ILE A 51 16.76 0.69 -0.46
CA ILE A 51 16.80 -0.78 -0.57
C ILE A 51 18.26 -1.19 -0.55
N GLY A 52 18.64 -2.00 0.45
CA GLY A 52 20.05 -2.29 0.74
C GLY A 52 20.84 -1.00 0.99
N THR A 53 21.80 -0.71 0.10
CA THR A 53 22.62 0.51 0.16
C THR A 53 22.13 1.63 -0.77
N THR A 54 21.22 1.33 -1.69
CA THR A 54 20.79 2.24 -2.76
C THR A 54 19.56 3.04 -2.35
N THR A 55 19.58 4.35 -2.56
CA THR A 55 18.41 5.22 -2.41
C THR A 55 17.74 5.43 -3.75
N TRP A 56 16.44 5.13 -3.80
CA TRP A 56 15.61 5.23 -4.99
C TRP A 56 14.63 6.39 -4.85
N ALA A 57 14.33 7.05 -5.96
CA ALA A 57 13.28 8.05 -6.09
C ALA A 57 12.39 7.68 -7.28
N GLY A 58 11.07 7.70 -7.09
CA GLY A 58 10.13 7.18 -8.08
C GLY A 58 8.74 6.99 -7.51
N ASN A 59 7.98 6.08 -8.10
CA ASN A 59 6.58 5.87 -7.77
C ASN A 59 6.39 4.58 -6.96
N ILE A 60 5.26 4.48 -6.26
CA ILE A 60 4.88 3.29 -5.52
C ILE A 60 3.48 2.90 -5.95
N GLU A 61 3.30 1.62 -6.23
CA GLU A 61 2.02 1.04 -6.60
C GLU A 61 1.54 0.07 -5.54
N LEU A 62 0.25 0.10 -5.21
CA LEU A 62 -0.35 -0.80 -4.24
C LEU A 62 -1.37 -1.73 -4.90
N HIS A 63 -1.30 -3.01 -4.55
CA HIS A 63 -2.33 -3.97 -4.93
C HIS A 63 -2.72 -4.86 -3.76
N PHE A 64 -3.90 -5.47 -3.86
CA PHE A 64 -4.25 -6.52 -2.92
C PHE A 64 -3.33 -7.74 -3.07
N LYS A 65 -3.08 -8.18 -4.32
CA LYS A 65 -2.21 -9.31 -4.62
C LYS A 65 -1.10 -8.92 -5.59
N THR A 66 0.05 -9.56 -5.49
CA THR A 66 1.13 -9.38 -6.46
C THR A 66 0.69 -9.66 -7.90
N SER A 67 -0.23 -10.61 -8.12
CA SER A 67 -0.72 -10.98 -9.44
C SER A 67 -1.53 -9.86 -10.13
N ASP A 68 -2.08 -8.90 -9.38
CA ASP A 68 -2.87 -7.80 -9.92
C ASP A 68 -2.02 -6.86 -10.81
N TRP A 69 -0.70 -6.82 -10.60
CA TRP A 69 0.24 -6.09 -11.47
C TRP A 69 0.13 -6.49 -12.95
N LYS A 70 0.09 -7.80 -13.22
CA LYS A 70 -0.06 -8.31 -14.59
C LYS A 70 -1.50 -8.19 -15.07
N LYS A 71 -2.47 -8.43 -14.18
CA LYS A 71 -3.90 -8.38 -14.48
C LYS A 71 -4.35 -7.00 -14.95
N HIS A 72 -3.75 -5.94 -14.42
CA HIS A 72 -4.00 -4.56 -14.82
C HIS A 72 -3.10 -4.09 -15.98
N ASP A 73 -2.32 -5.00 -16.58
CA ASP A 73 -1.39 -4.72 -17.68
C ASP A 73 -0.33 -3.64 -17.36
N HIS A 74 -0.02 -3.39 -16.09
CA HIS A 74 0.98 -2.37 -15.69
C HIS A 74 2.38 -2.66 -16.24
N HIS A 75 2.75 -3.93 -16.38
CA HIS A 75 3.98 -4.36 -17.06
C HIS A 75 4.12 -3.87 -18.51
N LYS A 76 3.01 -3.48 -19.16
CA LYS A 76 2.99 -2.93 -20.54
C LYS A 76 2.72 -1.43 -20.59
N ASP A 77 2.41 -0.81 -19.46
CA ASP A 77 2.03 0.59 -19.39
C ASP A 77 3.22 1.47 -19.00
N GLU A 78 3.59 2.39 -19.91
CA GLU A 78 4.69 3.33 -19.74
C GLU A 78 4.57 4.19 -18.47
N ASN A 79 3.35 4.46 -18.00
CA ASN A 79 3.12 5.25 -16.78
C ASN A 79 3.65 4.57 -15.51
N TYR A 80 3.87 3.25 -15.54
CA TYR A 80 4.29 2.44 -14.40
C TYR A 80 5.78 2.08 -14.42
N LYS A 81 6.53 2.47 -15.46
CA LYS A 81 7.97 2.18 -15.57
C LYS A 81 8.84 2.76 -14.46
N ASN A 82 8.37 3.83 -13.81
CA ASN A 82 9.08 4.48 -12.70
C ASN A 82 8.63 3.98 -11.33
N VAL A 83 7.87 2.87 -11.25
CA VAL A 83 7.53 2.23 -9.98
C VAL A 83 8.78 1.58 -9.41
N ILE A 84 9.16 2.01 -8.21
CA ILE A 84 10.37 1.56 -7.50
C ILE A 84 10.06 0.57 -6.37
N LEU A 85 8.78 0.42 -6.03
CA LEU A 85 8.30 -0.51 -5.02
C LEU A 85 6.85 -0.89 -5.32
N HIS A 86 6.58 -2.19 -5.33
CA HIS A 86 5.23 -2.71 -5.37
C HIS A 86 4.82 -3.16 -3.96
N VAL A 87 3.86 -2.48 -3.37
CA VAL A 87 3.41 -2.75 -2.00
C VAL A 87 2.14 -3.59 -2.09
N VAL A 88 2.17 -4.81 -1.58
CA VAL A 88 1.04 -5.73 -1.68
C VAL A 88 0.48 -6.03 -0.30
N TRP A 89 -0.83 -6.31 -0.25
CA TRP A 89 -1.38 -6.94 0.94
C TRP A 89 -0.84 -8.37 1.04
N GLU A 90 -0.99 -9.19 0.00
CA GLU A 90 -0.61 -10.60 -0.02
C GLU A 90 0.32 -10.92 -1.20
N ASN A 91 1.47 -11.52 -0.89
CA ASN A 91 2.43 -11.94 -1.91
C ASN A 91 2.20 -13.41 -2.31
N GLU A 92 1.59 -13.65 -3.46
CA GLU A 92 1.21 -14.99 -3.94
C GLU A 92 2.02 -15.49 -5.16
N ALA A 93 2.84 -14.64 -5.76
CA ALA A 93 3.58 -14.95 -6.97
C ALA A 93 4.88 -14.13 -7.05
N GLU A 94 5.88 -14.66 -7.75
CA GLU A 94 7.02 -13.87 -8.17
C GLU A 94 6.59 -12.86 -9.26
N GLN A 95 7.15 -11.66 -9.20
CA GLN A 95 6.92 -10.61 -10.19
C GLN A 95 8.05 -10.59 -11.21
N GLU A 96 7.69 -10.61 -12.49
CA GLU A 96 8.66 -10.72 -13.61
C GLU A 96 9.48 -9.45 -13.84
N ASP A 97 8.95 -8.27 -13.50
CA ASP A 97 9.57 -6.98 -13.85
C ASP A 97 10.69 -6.54 -12.90
N ALA A 98 11.18 -7.43 -12.03
CA ALA A 98 12.22 -7.18 -11.03
C ALA A 98 11.92 -6.00 -10.07
N ILE A 99 10.67 -5.55 -9.99
CA ILE A 99 10.25 -4.51 -9.05
C ILE A 99 10.27 -5.12 -7.64
N PRO A 100 10.96 -4.50 -6.67
CA PRO A 100 10.95 -4.98 -5.29
C PRO A 100 9.53 -4.99 -4.72
N ILE A 101 9.20 -6.05 -3.98
CA ILE A 101 7.87 -6.20 -3.35
C ILE A 101 7.98 -6.03 -1.84
N LEU A 102 7.07 -5.28 -1.25
CA LEU A 102 6.85 -5.24 0.20
C LEU A 102 5.46 -5.79 0.54
N GLU A 103 5.40 -6.84 1.37
CA GLU A 103 4.14 -7.41 1.86
C GLU A 103 3.72 -6.80 3.21
N LEU A 104 2.47 -6.34 3.32
CA LEU A 104 1.96 -5.68 4.54
C LEU A 104 1.07 -6.56 5.44
N LYS A 105 0.60 -7.73 4.97
CA LYS A 105 -0.36 -8.58 5.71
C LYS A 105 0.05 -8.87 7.16
N GLU A 106 1.31 -9.21 7.38
CA GLU A 106 1.84 -9.51 8.71
C GLU A 106 2.46 -8.28 9.42
N LYS A 107 2.51 -7.13 8.77
CA LYS A 107 3.01 -5.86 9.35
C LYS A 107 1.89 -4.99 9.90
N VAL A 108 0.65 -5.19 9.48
CA VAL A 108 -0.53 -4.45 9.96
C VAL A 108 -1.17 -5.15 11.15
N SER A 109 -1.54 -4.38 12.18
CA SER A 109 -2.19 -4.93 13.38
C SER A 109 -3.58 -5.50 13.06
N LYS A 110 -3.77 -6.79 13.35
CA LYS A 110 -5.06 -7.48 13.20
C LYS A 110 -6.16 -6.82 14.04
N ILE A 111 -5.82 -6.29 15.22
CA ILE A 111 -6.76 -5.57 16.10
C ILE A 111 -7.23 -4.27 15.43
N LEU A 112 -6.32 -3.54 14.76
CA LEU A 112 -6.67 -2.32 14.02
C LEU A 112 -7.67 -2.63 12.89
N LEU A 113 -7.41 -3.70 12.14
CA LEU A 113 -8.28 -4.12 11.04
C LEU A 113 -9.66 -4.57 11.51
N GLN A 114 -9.74 -5.36 12.57
CA GLN A 114 -11.00 -5.77 13.16
C GLN A 114 -11.83 -4.56 13.63
N ARG A 115 -11.19 -3.56 14.24
CA ARG A 115 -11.87 -2.31 14.65
C ARG A 115 -12.38 -1.53 13.45
N TYR A 116 -11.56 -1.39 12.40
CA TYR A 116 -11.99 -0.75 11.16
C TYR A 116 -13.20 -1.45 10.54
N GLU A 117 -13.15 -2.77 10.41
CA GLU A 117 -14.26 -3.57 9.87
C GLU A 117 -15.51 -3.42 10.73
N SER A 118 -15.38 -3.46 12.05
CA SER A 118 -16.51 -3.21 12.96
C SER A 118 -17.12 -1.83 12.74
N LEU A 119 -16.31 -0.77 12.62
CA LEU A 119 -16.82 0.60 12.39
C LEU A 119 -17.54 0.73 11.05
N MET A 120 -16.96 0.17 9.98
CA MET A 120 -17.55 0.20 8.64
C MET A 120 -18.85 -0.62 8.57
N ASN A 121 -18.92 -1.74 9.28
CA ASN A 121 -20.14 -2.56 9.38
C ASN A 121 -21.19 -1.94 10.32
N THR A 122 -20.79 -1.09 11.26
CA THR A 122 -21.69 -0.35 12.17
C THR A 122 -22.23 0.94 11.53
N ALA A 123 -21.67 1.37 10.39
CA ALA A 123 -22.07 2.58 9.66
C ALA A 123 -23.52 2.58 9.11
N GLY A 124 -24.37 1.64 9.54
CA GLY A 124 -25.83 1.72 9.43
C GLY A 124 -26.52 2.44 10.60
N PHE A 125 -25.79 2.87 11.64
CA PHE A 125 -26.36 3.59 12.78
C PHE A 125 -25.53 4.85 13.09
N ILE A 126 -26.05 6.03 12.72
CA ILE A 126 -25.43 7.32 13.04
C ILE A 126 -25.76 7.65 14.51
N PRO A 127 -24.79 7.68 15.45
CA PRO A 127 -25.07 7.93 16.86
C PRO A 127 -25.64 9.33 17.13
N CYS A 128 -25.39 10.28 16.22
CA CYS A 128 -25.80 11.67 16.34
C CYS A 128 -27.16 11.98 15.69
N GLU A 129 -27.85 11.01 15.08
CA GLU A 129 -29.16 11.24 14.44
C GLU A 129 -30.22 11.76 15.44
N ASN A 130 -30.16 11.30 16.69
CA ASN A 130 -31.09 11.70 17.74
C ASN A 130 -30.66 12.96 18.52
N GLY A 131 -29.57 13.64 18.10
CA GLY A 131 -29.00 14.79 18.80
C GLY A 131 -29.50 16.15 18.34
N ILE A 132 -30.32 16.23 17.28
CA ILE A 132 -30.89 17.48 16.79
C ILE A 132 -32.37 17.51 17.13
N GLN A 133 -32.70 18.01 18.32
CA GLN A 133 -34.03 18.55 18.59
C GLN A 133 -34.04 19.97 18.03
N THR A 134 -34.77 20.18 16.92
CA THR A 134 -35.26 21.50 16.49
C THR A 134 -36.36 21.99 17.40
#